data_AF-A0A9N8VNP0-F1
#
_entry.id   AF-A0A9N8VNP0-F1
#
_cell.length_a   1.000
_cell.length_b   1.000
_cell.length_c   1.000
_cell.angle_alpha   90.00
_cell.angle_beta   90.00
_cell.angle_gamma   90.00
#
_symmetry.space_group_name_H-M   'P 1'
#
loop_
_entity.id
_entity.type
_entity.pdbx_description
1 polymer ?
#
loop_
_entity_poly.entity_id
_entity_poly.type
_entity_poly.pdbx_seq_one_letter_code
_entity_poly.pdbx_strand_id
1 'polypeptide(L)'
;MFEPSPRSSQTVDPRLYEKYHRRVTKKFAQIEHERTYSPKAKLFKILRLFSYGAVATYAVLYADFGEKNHCFTSIRAWYAQKKNDFWTLSEKEVQDLKEQGKM
;
A
#
# COMPACT_ATOMS: atom_id res chain seq x y z
N MET A 1 -2.57 -57.94 8.19
CA MET A 1 -3.79 -57.87 7.36
C MET A 1 -4.67 -56.79 7.97
N PHE A 2 -4.73 -55.59 7.38
CA PHE A 2 -5.56 -54.49 7.90
C PHE A 2 -6.97 -54.65 7.32
N GLU A 3 -7.95 -55.01 8.15
CA GLU A 3 -9.35 -54.92 7.77
C GLU A 3 -9.73 -53.44 7.62
N PRO A 4 -10.26 -53.01 6.45
CA PRO A 4 -10.85 -51.69 6.35
C PRO A 4 -12.09 -51.64 7.25
N SER A 5 -12.04 -50.77 8.26
CA SER A 5 -13.21 -50.42 9.07
C SER A 5 -14.40 -50.13 8.14
N PRO A 6 -15.59 -50.71 8.38
CA PRO A 6 -16.75 -50.42 7.55
C PRO A 6 -17.14 -48.97 7.82
N ARG A 7 -16.63 -48.05 7.00
CA ARG A 7 -17.26 -46.74 6.85
C ARG A 7 -18.63 -47.03 6.30
N SER A 8 -19.56 -47.10 7.23
CA SER A 8 -20.97 -47.29 7.00
C SER A 8 -21.38 -46.43 5.81
N SER A 9 -21.88 -47.09 4.78
CA SER A 9 -22.70 -46.48 3.75
C SER A 9 -24.02 -46.05 4.38
N GLN A 10 -23.96 -45.15 5.36
CA GLN A 10 -25.15 -44.49 5.88
C GLN A 10 -25.66 -43.64 4.73
N THR A 11 -26.75 -44.08 4.12
CA THR A 11 -27.62 -43.21 3.34
C THR A 11 -28.01 -42.07 4.27
N VAL A 12 -27.28 -40.96 4.20
CA VAL A 12 -27.60 -39.75 4.95
C VAL A 12 -29.03 -39.40 4.55
N ASP A 13 -29.92 -39.37 5.54
CA ASP A 13 -31.32 -39.00 5.29
C ASP A 13 -31.31 -37.67 4.52
N PRO A 14 -31.88 -37.61 3.30
CA PRO A 14 -31.83 -36.43 2.45
C PRO A 14 -32.39 -35.19 3.17
N ARG A 15 -33.33 -35.36 4.10
CA ARG A 15 -33.88 -34.27 4.92
C ARG A 15 -32.84 -33.70 5.89
N LEU A 16 -31.98 -34.56 6.43
CA LEU A 16 -30.91 -34.16 7.34
C LEU A 16 -29.81 -33.40 6.58
N TYR A 17 -29.49 -33.86 5.37
CA TYR A 17 -28.56 -33.19 4.47
C TYR A 17 -29.06 -31.79 4.11
N GLU A 18 -30.31 -31.64 3.67
CA GLU A 18 -30.90 -30.33 3.35
C GLU A 18 -30.87 -29.37 4.56
N LYS A 19 -31.23 -29.87 5.75
CA LYS A 19 -31.19 -29.07 6.99
C LYS A 19 -29.78 -28.64 7.36
N TYR A 20 -28.79 -29.50 7.17
CA TYR A 20 -27.39 -29.15 7.42
C TYR A 20 -26.87 -28.17 6.35
N HIS A 21 -27.08 -28.49 5.08
CA HIS A 21 -26.72 -27.66 3.93
C HIS A 21 -27.26 -26.24 4.09
N ARG A 22 -28.55 -26.08 4.42
CA ARG A 22 -29.18 -24.77 4.65
C ARG A 22 -28.54 -23.98 5.80
N ARG A 23 -28.12 -24.65 6.88
CA ARG A 23 -27.44 -23.99 8.01
C ARG A 23 -26.06 -23.50 7.61
N VAL A 24 -25.33 -24.33 6.87
CA VAL A 24 -24.00 -24.01 6.38
C VAL A 24 -24.04 -22.87 5.37
N THR A 25 -24.91 -22.93 4.37
CA THR A 25 -25.07 -21.85 3.37
C THR A 25 -25.52 -20.55 4.01
N LYS A 26 -26.45 -20.58 4.97
CA LYS A 26 -26.88 -19.37 5.69
C LYS A 26 -25.74 -18.75 6.49
N LYS A 27 -24.90 -19.56 7.16
CA LYS A 27 -23.72 -19.06 7.87
C LYS A 27 -22.71 -18.43 6.91
N PHE A 28 -22.43 -19.08 5.77
CA PHE A 28 -21.52 -18.52 4.78
C PHE A 28 -22.03 -17.20 4.21
N ALA A 29 -23.32 -17.13 3.85
CA ALA A 29 -23.93 -15.90 3.36
C ALA A 29 -23.85 -14.76 4.40
N GLN A 30 -24.03 -15.08 5.69
CA GLN A 30 -23.88 -14.10 6.76
C GLN A 30 -22.43 -13.61 6.91
N ILE A 31 -21.46 -14.51 6.85
CA ILE A 31 -20.03 -14.18 6.91
C ILE A 31 -19.62 -13.31 5.70
N GLU A 32 -20.09 -13.64 4.51
CA GLU A 32 -19.83 -12.86 3.30
C GLU A 32 -20.47 -11.48 3.36
N HIS A 33 -21.70 -11.39 3.89
CA HIS A 33 -22.37 -10.12 4.11
C HIS A 33 -21.59 -9.26 5.11
N GLU A 34 -21.17 -9.80 6.25
CA GLU A 34 -20.32 -9.08 7.20
C GLU A 34 -18.98 -8.66 6.58
N ARG A 35 -18.35 -9.53 5.80
CA ARG A 35 -17.09 -9.23 5.12
C ARG A 35 -17.23 -8.14 4.05
N THR A 36 -18.40 -8.00 3.43
CA THR A 36 -18.64 -7.05 2.35
C THR A 36 -19.14 -5.71 2.86
N TYR A 37 -20.03 -5.73 3.87
CA TYR A 37 -20.74 -4.56 4.36
C TYR A 37 -20.20 -4.02 5.69
N SER A 38 -19.29 -4.73 6.37
CA SER A 38 -18.67 -4.21 7.59
C SER A 38 -17.87 -2.93 7.29
N PRO A 39 -18.02 -1.87 8.12
CA PRO A 39 -17.27 -0.63 7.96
C PRO A 39 -15.76 -0.87 8.02
N LYS A 40 -15.32 -1.84 8.83
CA LYS A 40 -13.90 -2.24 8.91
C LYS A 40 -13.42 -2.79 7.57
N ALA A 41 -14.22 -3.63 6.91
CA ALA A 41 -13.85 -4.21 5.62
C ALA A 41 -13.80 -3.15 4.51
N LYS A 42 -14.70 -2.16 4.52
CA LYS A 42 -14.64 -1.00 3.61
C LYS A 42 -13.36 -0.19 3.83
N LEU A 43 -13.01 0.08 5.08
CA LEU A 43 -11.77 0.77 5.43
C LEU A 43 -10.53 0.01 4.94
N PHE A 44 -10.48 -1.31 5.15
CA PHE A 44 -9.39 -2.15 4.64
C PHE A 44 -9.27 -2.10 3.11
N LYS A 45 -10.39 -2.08 2.37
CA LYS A 45 -10.36 -1.94 0.90
C LYS A 45 -9.75 -0.61 0.47
N ILE A 46 -10.15 0.49 1.11
CA ILE A 46 -9.62 1.83 0.83
C ILE A 46 -8.13 1.89 1.18
N LEU A 47 -7.75 1.42 2.37
CA LEU A 47 -6.36 1.41 2.83
C LEU A 47 -5.48 0.58 1.89
N ARG A 48 -5.97 -0.57 1.43
CA ARG A 48 -5.28 -1.43 0.46
C ARG A 48 -5.07 -0.71 -0.87
N LEU A 49 -6.09 -0.02 -1.39
CA LEU A 49 -5.96 0.72 -2.64
C LEU A 49 -4.94 1.86 -2.49
N PHE A 50 -5.04 2.60 -1.38
CA PHE A 50 -4.12 3.70 -1.09
C PHE A 50 -2.68 3.21 -0.90
N SER A 51 -2.47 2.09 -0.21
CA SER A 51 -1.13 1.54 -0.01
C SER A 51 -0.46 1.12 -1.31
N TYR A 52 -1.20 0.52 -2.25
CA TYR A 52 -0.64 0.21 -3.58
C TYR A 52 -0.25 1.48 -4.33
N GLY A 53 -1.13 2.49 -4.33
CA GLY A 53 -0.83 3.78 -4.97
C GLY A 53 0.39 4.46 -4.35
N ALA A 54 0.47 4.49 -3.02
CA ALA A 54 1.59 5.06 -2.28
C ALA A 54 2.91 4.35 -2.58
N VAL A 55 2.92 3.00 -2.58
CA VAL A 55 4.12 2.21 -2.88
C VAL A 55 4.56 2.40 -4.33
N ALA A 56 3.63 2.42 -5.28
CA ALA A 56 3.96 2.64 -6.69
C ALA A 56 4.56 4.03 -6.91
N THR A 57 3.93 5.07 -6.36
CA THR A 57 4.45 6.45 -6.43
C THR A 57 5.82 6.55 -5.78
N TYR A 58 6.00 5.97 -4.60
CA TYR A 58 7.30 5.96 -3.92
C TYR A 58 8.37 5.24 -4.74
N ALA A 59 8.05 4.10 -5.37
CA ALA A 59 9.01 3.36 -6.19
C ALA A 59 9.47 4.18 -7.41
N VAL A 60 8.55 4.88 -8.08
CA VAL A 60 8.88 5.78 -9.20
C VAL A 60 9.76 6.94 -8.72
N LEU A 61 9.36 7.62 -7.65
CA LEU A 61 10.15 8.71 -7.08
C LEU A 61 11.51 8.22 -6.59
N TYR A 62 11.60 7.03 -6.01
CA TYR A 62 12.87 6.45 -5.58
C TYR A 62 13.76 6.05 -6.77
N ALA A 63 13.17 5.62 -7.89
CA ALA A 63 13.93 5.36 -9.11
C ALA A 63 14.52 6.66 -9.69
N ASP A 64 13.75 7.76 -9.66
CA ASP A 64 14.16 9.05 -10.22
C ASP A 64 15.01 9.90 -9.27
N PHE A 65 14.83 9.76 -7.96
CA PHE A 65 15.45 10.61 -6.93
C PHE A 65 16.26 9.85 -5.88
N GLY A 66 16.36 8.52 -5.99
CA GLY A 66 17.11 7.70 -5.06
C GLY A 66 18.61 8.03 -5.03
N GLU A 67 19.30 7.37 -4.10
CA GLU A 67 20.75 7.56 -3.88
C GLU A 67 21.62 6.98 -5.00
N LYS A 68 21.05 6.12 -5.86
CA LYS A 68 21.78 5.53 -6.98
C LYS A 68 21.93 6.55 -8.10
N ASN A 69 23.15 6.65 -8.64
CA ASN A 69 23.42 7.50 -9.81
C ASN A 69 22.74 6.93 -11.06
N HIS A 70 21.94 7.75 -11.75
CA HIS A 70 21.29 7.49 -13.03
C HIS A 70 21.61 8.62 -14.01
N CYS A 71 21.21 8.48 -15.28
CA CYS A 71 21.56 9.43 -16.35
C CYS A 71 21.12 10.89 -16.11
N PHE A 72 20.11 11.12 -15.26
CA PHE A 72 19.60 12.45 -14.92
C PHE A 72 20.14 13.02 -13.60
N THR A 73 20.98 12.28 -12.87
CA THR A 73 21.48 12.73 -11.56
C THR A 73 22.30 14.02 -11.65
N SER A 74 23.08 14.20 -12.72
CA SER A 74 23.89 15.41 -12.95
C SER A 74 23.03 16.66 -13.16
N ILE A 75 21.97 16.55 -13.97
CA ILE A 75 21.01 17.65 -14.22
C ILE A 75 20.28 18.01 -12.92
N ARG A 76 19.90 16.99 -12.13
CA ARG A 76 19.26 17.21 -10.82
C ARG A 76 20.18 17.92 -9.84
N ALA A 77 21.44 17.52 -9.75
CA ALA A 77 22.44 18.18 -8.90
C ALA A 77 22.65 19.64 -9.32
N TRP A 78 22.74 19.90 -10.63
CA TRP A 78 22.82 21.25 -11.17
C TRP A 78 21.58 22.09 -10.83
N TYR A 79 20.38 21.55 -10.99
CA TYR A 79 19.14 22.25 -10.63
C TYR A 79 19.05 22.52 -9.13
N ALA A 80 19.43 21.55 -8.28
CA ALA A 80 19.46 21.72 -6.84
C ALA A 80 20.46 22.81 -6.41
N GLN A 81 21.64 22.85 -7.04
CA GLN A 81 22.61 23.92 -6.85
C GLN A 81 22.02 25.28 -7.25
N LYS A 82 21.40 25.39 -8.43
CA LYS A 82 20.75 26.63 -8.88
C LYS A 82 19.62 27.09 -7.97
N LYS A 83 18.82 26.16 -7.44
CA LYS A 83 17.76 26.47 -6.49
C LYS A 83 18.35 27.01 -5.18
N ASN A 84 19.42 26.39 -4.68
CA ASN A 84 20.11 26.88 -3.49
C ASN A 84 20.68 28.27 -3.75
N ASP A 85 21.44 28.46 -4.83
CA ASP A 85 22.00 29.75 -5.24
C ASP A 85 20.94 30.86 -5.39
N PHE A 86 19.70 30.51 -5.74
CA PHE A 86 18.59 31.48 -5.83
C PHE A 86 18.03 31.89 -4.46
N TRP A 87 17.99 30.97 -3.49
CA TRP A 87 17.45 31.22 -2.15
C TRP A 87 18.51 31.67 -1.13
N THR A 88 19.79 31.37 -1.39
CA THR A 88 20.91 31.87 -0.61
C THR A 88 21.44 33.13 -1.25
N LEU A 89 21.79 34.12 -0.43
CA LEU A 89 22.50 35.28 -0.90
C LEU A 89 23.82 34.87 -1.55
N SER A 90 24.10 35.41 -2.73
CA SER A 90 25.40 35.26 -3.40
C SER A 90 26.50 35.79 -2.48
N GLU A 91 27.70 35.19 -2.52
CA GLU A 91 28.86 35.69 -1.74
C GLU A 91 29.11 37.18 -1.97
N LYS A 92 28.83 37.68 -3.20
CA LYS A 92 28.92 39.11 -3.51
C LYS A 92 27.85 39.94 -2.80
N GLU A 93 26.61 39.45 -2.75
CA GLU A 93 25.53 40.15 -2.03
C GLU A 93 25.77 40.16 -0.53
N VAL A 94 26.38 39.11 0.03
CA VAL A 94 26.82 39.08 1.43
C VAL A 94 27.91 40.13 1.67
N GLN A 95 28.86 40.26 0.75
CA GLN A 95 29.93 41.25 0.83
C GLN A 95 29.39 42.68 0.75
N ASP A 96 28.50 42.95 -0.20
CA ASP A 96 27.85 44.24 -0.38
C ASP A 96 26.98 44.63 0.83
N LEU A 97 26.25 43.69 1.43
CA LEU A 97 25.48 43.95 2.66
C LEU A 97 26.37 44.23 3.87
N LYS A 98 27.54 43.59 3.93
CA LYS A 98 28.53 43.80 4.99
C LYS A 98 29.21 45.17 4.86
N GLU A 99 29.48 45.60 3.63
CA GLU A 99 29.98 46.96 3.33
C GLU A 99 28.92 48.05 3.60
N GLN A 100 27.63 47.73 3.40
CA GLN A 100 26.51 48.62 3.74
C GLN A 100 26.14 48.62 5.23
N GLY A 101 26.81 47.83 6.08
CA GLY A 101 26.55 47.75 7.53
C GLY A 101 25.18 47.19 7.90
N LYS A 102 24.54 46.42 7.00
CA LYS A 102 23.21 45.82 7.21
C LYS A 102 23.28 44.37 7.73
N MET A 103 24.49 43.89 8.05
CA MET A 103 24.79 42.67 8.78
C MET A 103 25.74 42.94 9.95
#